data_AF-A0A243PD16-F1
#
_entry.id   AF-A0A243PD16-F1
#
_cell.length_a   1.000
_cell.length_b   1.000
_cell.length_c   1.000
_cell.angle_alpha   90.00
_cell.angle_beta   90.00
_cell.angle_gamma   90.00
#
_symmetry.space_group_name_H-M   'P 1'
#
loop_
_entity.id
_entity.type
_entity.pdbx_description
1 polymer ?
#
loop_
_entity_poly.entity_id
_entity_poly.type
_entity_poly.pdbx_seq_one_letter_code
_entity_poly.pdbx_strand_id
1 'polypeptide(L)'
;MPICRLSANSARPLAIVMAMLISASALAQDTPRPDNARDRAAAEGDAALDRLERATAARKQEAQTRGPTALPTPSEETRRRAFDGLRKRAPSPAMDARARAALDKGKDAMAAEREAMARRLGHALGLEAPDMEAVFGVAAPPSAKGWVPVLFVSSSMPVTTLRTYAAQLEKARGILAFRGMPGGLTRVAPMAKLSAEILRHDPGCEGPACAMRDVQLIVDPLIFRQHGVARVPALAMVPGDPALPYCEREDESPRAVHVVYGDAALSGLLEEYGRLGGKQEVRDAEARLRCC
;
A
#
# COMPACT_ATOMS: atom_id res chain seq x y z
N MET A 1 -15.79 64.64 -31.70
CA MET A 1 -14.87 65.74 -32.05
C MET A 1 -13.66 65.68 -31.13
N PRO A 2 -12.46 65.97 -31.67
CA PRO A 2 -11.17 65.48 -31.17
C PRO A 2 -10.33 66.62 -30.57
N ILE A 3 -9.15 66.29 -29.98
CA ILE A 3 -7.88 67.06 -29.93
C ILE A 3 -6.89 66.03 -29.32
N CYS A 4 -6.05 65.28 -30.05
CA CYS A 4 -4.83 65.65 -30.80
C CYS A 4 -3.86 66.55 -30.03
N ARG A 5 -2.69 66.04 -29.60
CA ARG A 5 -1.39 66.66 -29.91
C ARG A 5 -0.23 65.63 -29.96
N LEU A 6 0.52 65.76 -31.05
CA LEU A 6 1.81 65.17 -31.39
C LEU A 6 2.97 66.01 -30.83
N SER A 7 4.15 65.38 -30.69
CA SER A 7 5.47 65.94 -31.07
C SER A 7 6.45 64.75 -31.09
N ALA A 8 6.92 64.23 -32.24
CA ALA A 8 7.95 64.74 -33.16
C ALA A 8 9.31 64.98 -32.44
N ASN A 9 10.49 64.55 -32.91
CA ASN A 9 10.94 63.88 -34.13
C ASN A 9 12.43 63.48 -33.99
N SER A 10 12.97 62.84 -35.04
CA SER A 10 14.39 62.70 -35.43
C SER A 10 15.18 61.51 -34.85
N ALA A 11 16.05 60.81 -35.58
CA ALA A 11 16.26 60.64 -37.02
C ALA A 11 17.08 59.34 -37.18
N ARG A 12 16.86 58.64 -38.31
CA ARG A 12 17.55 57.41 -38.76
C ARG A 12 18.95 57.77 -39.34
N PRO A 13 19.67 56.96 -40.17
CA PRO A 13 19.58 55.52 -40.56
C PRO A 13 20.97 54.81 -40.72
N LEU A 14 21.03 53.51 -41.08
CA LEU A 14 21.64 53.03 -42.35
C LEU A 14 21.56 51.49 -42.57
N ALA A 15 21.13 51.12 -43.80
CA ALA A 15 21.48 49.98 -44.70
C ALA A 15 21.66 48.55 -44.12
N ILE A 16 20.85 47.54 -44.45
CA ILE A 16 20.67 46.78 -45.73
C ILE A 16 21.98 46.17 -46.27
N VAL A 17 22.05 44.82 -46.38
CA VAL A 17 22.28 44.07 -47.65
C VAL A 17 22.41 42.53 -47.40
N MET A 18 21.56 41.81 -48.16
CA MET A 18 21.64 40.48 -48.78
C MET A 18 21.99 39.17 -48.05
N ALA A 19 21.15 38.19 -48.42
CA ALA A 19 21.23 36.75 -48.28
C ALA A 19 22.44 36.10 -48.99
N MET A 20 22.88 34.94 -48.49
CA MET A 20 23.14 33.75 -49.31
C MET A 20 22.99 32.47 -48.49
N LEU A 21 22.24 31.54 -49.07
CA LEU A 21 22.17 30.12 -48.72
C LEU A 21 23.52 29.45 -48.98
N ILE A 22 24.07 28.74 -48.00
CA ILE A 22 24.92 27.57 -48.26
C ILE A 22 24.54 26.48 -47.26
N SER A 23 23.92 25.43 -47.81
CA SER A 23 23.65 24.16 -47.16
C SER A 23 24.96 23.38 -47.02
N ALA A 24 25.29 22.94 -45.82
CA ALA A 24 26.19 21.82 -45.58
C ALA A 24 25.58 20.92 -44.51
N SER A 25 25.23 19.71 -44.91
CA SER A 25 24.65 18.64 -44.09
C SER A 25 25.74 17.93 -43.27
N ALA A 26 25.31 17.25 -42.19
CA ALA A 26 26.03 16.37 -41.25
C ALA A 26 26.58 17.09 -40.01
N LEU A 27 26.22 16.75 -38.76
CA LEU A 27 25.86 15.45 -38.18
C LEU A 27 24.65 15.55 -37.25
N ALA A 28 23.88 14.46 -37.24
CA ALA A 28 22.76 14.21 -36.36
C ALA A 28 23.12 14.39 -34.88
N GLN A 29 22.30 15.16 -34.15
CA GLN A 29 22.08 14.98 -32.72
C GLN A 29 20.62 14.60 -32.52
N ASP A 30 20.31 13.34 -32.86
CA ASP A 30 19.10 12.67 -32.38
C ASP A 30 19.28 12.46 -30.87
N THR A 31 18.81 13.42 -30.09
CA THR A 31 18.44 13.14 -28.70
C THR A 31 16.92 13.06 -28.67
N PRO A 32 16.33 11.91 -28.28
CA PRO A 32 14.88 11.79 -28.21
C PRO A 32 14.39 12.80 -27.18
N ARG A 33 13.60 13.77 -27.64
CA ARG A 33 12.93 14.72 -26.78
C ARG A 33 11.91 13.93 -25.94
N PRO A 34 11.99 13.94 -24.60
CA PRO A 34 11.09 13.15 -23.77
C PRO A 34 9.64 13.66 -23.89
N ASP A 35 8.77 12.83 -24.44
CA ASP A 35 7.37 13.16 -24.77
C ASP A 35 6.43 13.21 -23.55
N ASN A 36 6.90 12.86 -22.35
CA ASN A 36 6.09 12.94 -21.13
C ASN A 36 6.90 13.40 -19.89
N ALA A 37 6.18 13.75 -18.81
CA ALA A 37 6.77 14.28 -17.58
C ALA A 37 7.61 13.25 -16.80
N ARG A 38 7.35 11.95 -16.99
CA ARG A 38 8.13 10.87 -16.35
C ARG A 38 9.51 10.77 -16.97
N ASP A 39 9.60 10.85 -18.29
CA ASP A 39 10.88 10.77 -19.01
C ASP A 39 11.76 12.00 -18.73
N ARG A 40 11.15 13.18 -18.52
CA ARG A 40 11.86 14.37 -18.02
C ARG A 40 12.39 14.18 -16.61
N ALA A 41 11.58 13.65 -15.69
CA ALA A 41 12.02 13.39 -14.32
C ALA A 41 13.13 12.33 -14.26
N ALA A 42 13.07 11.30 -15.10
CA ALA A 42 14.13 10.30 -15.24
C ALA A 42 15.43 10.92 -15.75
N ALA A 43 15.36 11.69 -16.85
CA ALA A 43 16.53 12.36 -17.41
C ALA A 43 17.17 13.39 -16.44
N GLU A 44 16.36 14.13 -15.68
CA GLU A 44 16.85 15.03 -14.64
C GLU A 44 17.50 14.28 -13.47
N GLY A 45 16.95 13.12 -13.11
CA GLY A 45 17.50 12.21 -12.10
C GLY A 45 18.87 11.65 -12.50
N ASP A 46 18.99 11.14 -13.73
CA ASP A 46 20.24 10.63 -14.29
C ASP A 46 21.29 11.74 -14.36
N ALA A 47 20.90 12.93 -14.84
CA ALA A 47 21.80 14.08 -14.87
C ALA A 47 22.25 14.54 -13.47
N ALA A 48 21.44 14.36 -12.44
CA ALA A 48 21.80 14.66 -11.05
C ALA A 48 22.79 13.64 -10.48
N LEU A 49 22.59 12.35 -10.77
CA LEU A 49 23.51 11.28 -10.39
C LEU A 49 24.88 11.46 -11.06
N ASP A 50 24.92 11.78 -12.35
CA ASP A 50 26.17 12.04 -13.09
C ASP A 50 26.95 13.23 -12.50
N ARG A 51 26.26 14.27 -12.05
CA ARG A 51 26.89 15.42 -11.39
C ARG A 51 27.47 15.03 -10.03
N LEU A 52 26.75 14.21 -9.26
CA LEU A 52 27.23 13.71 -7.97
C LEU A 52 28.45 12.81 -8.16
N GLU A 53 28.41 11.88 -9.11
CA GLU A 53 29.54 10.98 -9.39
C GLU A 53 30.79 11.78 -9.77
N ARG A 54 30.67 12.76 -10.67
CA ARG A 54 31.77 13.66 -11.04
C ARG A 54 32.31 14.46 -9.86
N ALA A 55 31.44 15.01 -9.01
CA ALA A 55 31.87 15.75 -7.82
C ALA A 55 32.61 14.85 -6.82
N THR A 56 32.15 13.60 -6.67
CA THR A 56 32.76 12.62 -5.75
C THR A 56 34.09 12.13 -6.29
N ALA A 57 34.20 11.89 -7.60
CA ALA A 57 35.44 11.52 -8.28
C ALA A 57 36.48 12.65 -8.18
N ALA A 58 36.06 13.91 -8.41
CA ALA A 58 36.92 15.08 -8.24
C ALA A 58 37.42 15.21 -6.79
N ARG A 59 36.54 15.06 -5.79
CA ARG A 59 36.95 15.06 -4.37
C ARG A 59 37.90 13.91 -4.03
N LYS A 60 37.71 12.74 -4.62
CA LYS A 60 38.60 11.58 -4.42
C LYS A 60 39.98 11.84 -5.01
N GLN A 61 40.05 12.40 -6.21
CA GLN A 61 41.33 12.81 -6.83
C GLN A 61 42.01 13.94 -6.06
N GLU A 62 41.25 14.90 -5.55
CA GLU A 62 41.78 15.98 -4.70
C GLU A 62 42.30 15.44 -3.36
N ALA A 63 41.59 14.49 -2.75
CA ALA A 63 42.03 13.81 -1.52
C ALA A 63 43.29 12.95 -1.76
N GLN A 64 43.42 12.33 -2.93
CA GLN A 64 44.62 11.57 -3.31
C GLN A 64 45.84 12.45 -3.59
N THR A 65 45.63 13.69 -4.04
CA THR A 65 46.71 14.65 -4.33
C THR A 65 47.11 15.52 -3.14
N ARG A 66 46.18 15.81 -2.22
CA ARG A 66 46.44 16.62 -1.01
C ARG A 66 46.70 15.79 0.26
N GLY A 67 46.33 14.51 0.28
CA GLY A 67 46.49 13.64 1.45
C GLY A 67 47.84 12.94 1.50
N PRO A 68 48.34 12.56 2.70
CA PRO A 68 49.50 11.69 2.82
C PRO A 68 49.22 10.36 2.10
N THR A 69 50.09 10.00 1.15
CA THR A 69 49.92 8.85 0.24
C THR A 69 49.95 7.50 0.97
N ALA A 70 50.45 7.47 2.20
CA ALA A 70 50.40 6.32 3.09
C ALA A 70 50.20 6.80 4.53
N LEU A 71 49.24 6.20 5.23
CA LEU A 71 49.17 6.30 6.69
C LEU A 71 50.28 5.41 7.26
N PRO A 72 51.10 5.89 8.21
CA PRO A 72 52.09 5.05 8.85
C PRO A 72 51.38 3.90 9.57
N THR A 73 51.73 2.66 9.23
CA THR A 73 51.18 1.49 9.90
C THR A 73 51.78 1.42 11.31
N PRO A 74 50.99 1.63 12.38
CA PRO A 74 51.54 1.61 13.72
C PRO A 74 52.06 0.21 14.05
N SER A 75 53.23 0.13 14.67
CA SER A 75 53.78 -1.12 15.20
C SER A 75 52.81 -1.76 16.19
N GLU A 76 52.88 -3.09 16.37
CA GLU A 76 52.01 -3.79 17.32
C GLU A 76 52.11 -3.23 18.74
N GLU A 77 53.30 -2.81 19.17
CA GLU A 77 53.52 -2.20 20.47
C GLU A 77 52.83 -0.84 20.60
N THR A 78 52.92 0.01 19.58
CA THR A 78 52.24 1.31 19.54
C THR A 78 50.73 1.11 19.55
N ARG A 79 50.24 0.09 18.83
CA ARG A 79 48.82 -0.28 18.79
C ARG A 79 48.35 -0.76 20.17
N ARG A 80 49.08 -1.68 20.81
CA ARG A 80 48.77 -2.16 22.17
C ARG A 80 48.77 -1.01 23.19
N ARG A 81 49.79 -0.14 23.16
CA ARG A 81 49.88 1.05 24.03
C ARG A 81 48.73 2.03 23.83
N ALA A 82 48.28 2.24 22.58
CA ALA A 82 47.13 3.08 22.29
C ALA A 82 45.82 2.48 22.84
N PHE A 83 45.59 1.18 22.66
CA PHE A 83 44.41 0.49 23.20
C PHE A 83 44.42 0.42 24.74
N ASP A 84 45.59 0.23 25.36
CA ASP A 84 45.72 0.27 26.81
C ASP A 84 45.49 1.69 27.37
N GLY A 85 45.93 2.73 26.65
CA GLY A 85 45.64 4.12 27.01
C GLY A 85 44.15 4.45 26.95
N LEU A 86 43.43 3.93 25.95
CA LEU A 86 41.98 4.07 25.84
C LEU A 86 41.25 3.34 26.98
N ARG A 87 41.72 2.14 27.36
CA ARG A 87 41.15 1.36 28.48
C ARG A 87 41.38 1.99 29.84
N LYS A 88 42.51 2.69 30.03
CA LYS A 88 42.86 3.40 31.27
C LYS A 88 42.18 4.76 31.42
N ARG A 89 41.35 5.18 30.45
CA ARG A 89 40.65 6.46 30.53
C ARG A 89 39.64 6.40 31.67
N ALA A 90 39.85 7.23 32.69
CA ALA A 90 38.95 7.31 33.83
C ALA A 90 37.55 7.78 33.37
N PRO A 91 36.47 7.11 33.82
CA PRO A 91 35.12 7.56 33.53
C PRO A 91 34.92 8.98 34.07
N SER A 92 34.38 9.85 33.24
CA SER A 92 34.08 11.23 33.61
C SER A 92 32.56 11.40 33.65
N PRO A 93 31.95 11.54 34.83
CA PRO A 93 30.50 11.69 34.96
C PRO A 93 29.94 12.86 34.13
N ALA A 94 30.71 13.93 33.96
CA ALA A 94 30.35 15.09 33.15
C ALA A 94 30.39 14.82 31.63
N MET A 95 31.26 13.92 31.16
CA MET A 95 31.24 13.47 29.76
C MET A 95 30.07 12.53 29.50
N ASP A 96 29.80 11.60 30.43
CA ASP A 96 28.72 10.63 30.30
C ASP A 96 27.35 11.29 30.32
N ALA A 97 27.15 12.28 31.20
CA ALA A 97 25.92 13.07 31.24
C ALA A 97 25.68 13.83 29.92
N ARG A 98 26.73 14.42 29.35
CA ARG A 98 26.65 15.09 28.03
C ARG A 98 26.37 14.13 26.89
N ALA A 99 27.00 12.95 26.91
CA ALA A 99 26.76 11.91 25.91
C ALA A 99 25.31 11.42 25.93
N ARG A 100 24.74 11.18 27.13
CA ARG A 100 23.33 10.80 27.29
C ARG A 100 22.39 11.90 26.80
N ALA A 101 22.62 13.14 27.23
CA ALA A 101 21.80 14.28 26.79
C ALA A 101 21.85 14.49 25.26
N ALA A 102 23.01 14.26 24.63
CA ALA A 102 23.14 14.34 23.17
C ALA A 102 22.39 13.19 22.47
N LEU A 103 22.44 11.98 23.01
CA LEU A 103 21.69 10.84 22.48
C LEU A 103 20.18 11.05 22.58
N ASP A 104 19.69 11.56 23.71
CA ASP A 104 18.26 11.79 23.89
C ASP A 104 17.75 12.90 22.96
N LYS A 105 18.47 14.02 22.85
CA LYS A 105 18.17 15.05 21.83
C LYS A 105 18.19 14.50 20.41
N GLY A 106 19.11 13.59 20.11
CA GLY A 106 19.18 12.92 18.81
C GLY A 106 17.96 12.04 18.53
N LYS A 107 17.49 11.28 19.53
CA LYS A 107 16.26 10.47 19.41
C LYS A 107 15.04 11.35 19.16
N ASP A 108 14.91 12.46 19.90
CA ASP A 108 13.79 13.39 19.76
C ASP A 108 13.78 14.03 18.36
N ALA A 109 14.94 14.46 17.86
CA ALA A 109 15.08 15.00 16.52
C ALA A 109 14.71 13.97 15.45
N MET A 110 15.17 12.72 15.58
CA MET A 110 14.84 11.64 14.65
C MET A 110 13.35 11.28 14.69
N ALA A 111 12.72 11.32 15.87
CA ALA A 111 11.28 11.12 16.00
C ALA A 111 10.49 12.21 15.27
N ALA A 112 10.89 13.48 15.44
CA ALA A 112 10.28 14.61 14.75
C ALA A 112 10.46 14.53 13.22
N GLU A 113 11.64 14.13 12.74
CA GLU A 113 11.89 13.92 11.30
C GLU A 113 11.04 12.78 10.72
N ARG A 114 10.93 11.66 11.44
CA ARG A 114 10.07 10.53 11.05
C ARG A 114 8.61 10.96 10.93
N GLU A 115 8.12 11.72 11.90
CA GLU A 115 6.75 12.21 11.89
C GLU A 115 6.50 13.20 10.73
N ALA A 116 7.44 14.10 10.48
CA ALA A 116 7.37 15.03 9.35
C ALA A 116 7.40 14.28 8.00
N MET A 117 8.23 13.24 7.89
CA MET A 117 8.28 12.38 6.69
C MET A 117 6.98 11.59 6.50
N ALA A 118 6.43 11.03 7.58
CA ALA A 118 5.15 10.32 7.55
C ALA A 118 4.01 11.24 7.07
N ARG A 119 3.96 12.49 7.56
CA ARG A 119 2.98 13.49 7.08
C ARG A 119 3.13 13.78 5.59
N ARG A 120 4.36 14.02 5.11
CA ARG A 120 4.63 14.26 3.69
C ARG A 120 4.24 13.06 2.81
N LEU A 121 4.53 11.85 3.26
CA LEU A 121 4.12 10.63 2.58
C LEU A 121 2.60 10.48 2.58
N GLY A 122 1.92 10.79 3.69
CA GLY A 122 0.46 10.84 3.78
C GLY A 122 -0.16 11.79 2.76
N HIS A 123 0.33 13.03 2.66
CA HIS A 123 -0.12 13.99 1.64
C HIS A 123 0.15 13.51 0.22
N ALA A 124 1.34 12.95 -0.05
CA ALA A 124 1.71 12.49 -1.39
C ALA A 124 0.90 11.27 -1.87
N LEU A 125 0.47 10.42 -0.93
CA LEU A 125 -0.32 9.22 -1.20
C LEU A 125 -1.83 9.45 -1.09
N GLY A 126 -2.27 10.67 -0.74
CA GLY A 126 -3.69 10.98 -0.55
C GLY A 126 -4.33 10.23 0.63
N LEU A 127 -3.53 9.84 1.62
CA LEU A 127 -3.94 9.06 2.80
C LEU A 127 -4.31 9.95 4.00
N GLU A 128 -4.64 11.22 3.78
CA GLU A 128 -5.15 12.06 4.87
C GLU A 128 -6.47 11.49 5.37
N ALA A 129 -6.43 10.91 6.57
CA ALA A 129 -7.60 10.66 7.36
C ALA A 129 -8.34 12.00 7.50
N PRO A 130 -9.64 12.09 7.17
CA PRO A 130 -10.40 13.28 7.47
C PRO A 130 -10.33 13.53 8.98
N ASP A 131 -10.42 14.80 9.39
CA ASP A 131 -10.57 15.19 10.80
C ASP A 131 -11.49 14.19 11.50
N MET A 132 -10.92 13.39 12.41
CA MET A 132 -11.68 12.31 13.06
C MET A 132 -12.88 12.87 13.81
N GLU A 133 -12.86 14.17 14.16
CA GLU A 133 -14.00 14.92 14.69
C GLU A 133 -15.15 15.14 13.68
N ALA A 134 -14.85 15.26 12.38
CA ALA A 134 -15.87 15.30 11.32
C ALA A 134 -16.33 13.90 10.89
N VAL A 135 -15.51 12.86 11.12
CA VAL A 135 -15.86 11.45 10.83
C VAL A 135 -16.71 10.82 11.93
N PHE A 136 -16.76 11.35 13.16
CA PHE A 136 -17.71 10.88 14.17
C PHE A 136 -19.20 11.09 13.78
N GLY A 137 -19.48 11.87 12.73
CA GLY A 137 -20.81 11.98 12.11
C GLY A 137 -21.09 10.95 11.00
N VAL A 138 -20.07 10.28 10.49
CA VAL A 138 -20.21 9.13 9.58
C VAL A 138 -20.06 7.89 10.43
N ALA A 139 -21.21 7.38 10.87
CA ALA A 139 -21.38 6.21 11.73
C ALA A 139 -20.14 5.29 11.72
N ALA A 140 -19.48 5.21 12.88
CA ALA A 140 -18.56 4.11 13.17
C ALA A 140 -19.18 2.81 12.60
N PRO A 141 -18.42 1.97 11.87
CA PRO A 141 -18.96 0.70 11.40
C PRO A 141 -19.58 0.04 12.62
N PRO A 142 -20.87 -0.35 12.57
CA PRO A 142 -21.59 -0.69 13.77
C PRO A 142 -20.81 -1.79 14.48
N SER A 143 -20.20 -1.44 15.61
CA SER A 143 -19.72 -2.36 16.62
C SER A 143 -20.96 -2.94 17.31
N ALA A 144 -21.84 -3.53 16.52
CA ALA A 144 -23.02 -4.21 16.98
C ALA A 144 -22.77 -5.66 16.62
N LYS A 145 -22.44 -6.44 17.66
CA LYS A 145 -22.88 -7.82 17.93
C LYS A 145 -23.81 -8.42 16.86
N GLY A 146 -23.32 -8.54 15.65
CA GLY A 146 -24.08 -8.81 14.45
C GLY A 146 -23.63 -10.14 13.91
N TRP A 147 -24.59 -10.93 13.44
CA TRP A 147 -24.31 -12.23 12.85
C TRP A 147 -23.99 -12.03 11.37
N VAL A 148 -22.78 -12.41 10.98
CA VAL A 148 -22.31 -12.36 9.60
C VAL A 148 -22.49 -13.75 8.97
N PRO A 149 -23.17 -13.85 7.82
CA PRO A 149 -23.25 -15.12 7.10
C PRO A 149 -21.88 -15.45 6.49
N VAL A 150 -21.29 -16.56 6.94
CA VAL A 150 -20.05 -17.11 6.41
C VAL A 150 -20.37 -18.33 5.58
N LEU A 151 -20.12 -18.24 4.28
CA LEU A 151 -20.26 -19.37 3.37
C LEU A 151 -18.89 -20.03 3.15
N PHE A 152 -18.78 -21.26 3.60
CA PHE A 152 -17.60 -22.10 3.43
C PHE A 152 -17.63 -22.75 2.05
N VAL A 153 -16.60 -22.48 1.25
CA VAL A 153 -16.51 -22.93 -0.14
C VAL A 153 -15.15 -23.54 -0.45
N SER A 154 -15.04 -24.19 -1.62
CA SER A 154 -13.79 -24.77 -2.13
C SER A 154 -13.48 -24.21 -3.52
N SER A 155 -12.18 -24.10 -3.84
CA SER A 155 -11.72 -23.76 -5.18
C SER A 155 -12.03 -24.83 -6.23
N SER A 156 -12.45 -26.03 -5.81
CA SER A 156 -12.92 -27.09 -6.71
C SER A 156 -14.38 -26.91 -7.15
N MET A 157 -15.11 -25.95 -6.57
CA MET A 157 -16.48 -25.65 -6.98
C MET A 157 -16.49 -24.88 -8.31
N PRO A 158 -17.53 -25.03 -9.14
CA PRO A 158 -17.63 -24.26 -10.38
C PRO A 158 -17.62 -22.75 -10.13
N VAL A 159 -16.85 -22.00 -10.91
CA VAL A 159 -16.75 -20.53 -10.78
C VAL A 159 -18.12 -19.86 -10.94
N THR A 160 -18.98 -20.38 -11.82
CA THR A 160 -20.36 -19.89 -11.99
C THR A 160 -21.16 -19.99 -10.69
N THR A 161 -21.06 -21.11 -9.97
CA THR A 161 -21.69 -21.30 -8.67
C THR A 161 -21.13 -20.32 -7.63
N LEU A 162 -19.80 -20.18 -7.56
CA LEU A 162 -19.15 -19.24 -6.63
C LEU A 162 -19.55 -17.78 -6.89
N ARG A 163 -19.70 -17.38 -8.16
CA ARG A 163 -20.19 -16.06 -8.57
C ARG A 163 -21.63 -15.82 -8.14
N THR A 164 -22.50 -16.82 -8.26
CA THR A 164 -23.89 -16.75 -7.77
C THR A 164 -23.93 -16.55 -6.27
N TYR A 165 -23.11 -17.29 -5.51
CA TYR A 165 -23.00 -17.10 -4.08
C TYR A 165 -22.46 -15.71 -3.72
N ALA A 166 -21.44 -15.21 -4.42
CA ALA A 166 -20.93 -13.86 -4.21
C ALA A 166 -22.03 -12.80 -4.44
N ALA A 167 -22.81 -12.91 -5.52
CA ALA A 167 -23.91 -11.98 -5.78
C ALA A 167 -25.00 -11.99 -4.69
N GLN A 168 -25.25 -13.14 -4.06
CA GLN A 168 -26.19 -13.25 -2.94
C GLN A 168 -25.59 -12.72 -1.64
N LEU A 169 -24.32 -13.03 -1.36
CA LEU A 169 -23.61 -12.59 -0.16
C LEU A 169 -23.39 -11.08 -0.13
N GLU A 170 -23.20 -10.44 -1.29
CA GLU A 170 -23.11 -8.98 -1.42
C GLU A 170 -24.34 -8.30 -0.80
N LYS A 171 -25.53 -8.82 -1.10
CA LYS A 171 -26.79 -8.31 -0.53
C LYS A 171 -26.89 -8.61 0.96
N ALA A 172 -26.54 -9.83 1.37
CA ALA A 172 -26.61 -10.25 2.76
C ALA A 172 -25.51 -9.61 3.65
N ARG A 173 -24.49 -8.98 3.05
CA ARG A 173 -23.22 -8.57 3.67
C ARG A 173 -22.51 -9.75 4.34
N GLY A 174 -22.41 -10.85 3.62
CA GLY A 174 -21.69 -12.05 4.04
C GLY A 174 -20.29 -12.15 3.45
N ILE A 175 -19.58 -13.21 3.81
CA ILE A 175 -18.22 -13.47 3.34
C ILE A 175 -18.07 -14.89 2.78
N LEU A 176 -17.11 -15.06 1.88
CA LEU A 176 -16.68 -16.36 1.36
C LEU A 176 -15.42 -16.80 2.11
N ALA A 177 -15.47 -18.00 2.70
CA ALA A 177 -14.33 -18.60 3.38
C ALA A 177 -13.80 -19.81 2.58
N PHE A 178 -12.53 -19.75 2.23
CA PHE A 178 -11.79 -20.85 1.62
C PHE A 178 -10.87 -21.50 2.65
N ARG A 179 -10.80 -22.83 2.65
CA ARG A 179 -9.90 -23.57 3.56
C ARG A 179 -8.42 -23.38 3.20
N GLY A 180 -8.13 -23.11 1.94
CA GLY A 180 -6.77 -22.98 1.43
C GLY A 180 -6.74 -22.44 0.01
N MET A 181 -5.54 -22.12 -0.47
CA MET A 181 -5.33 -21.59 -1.82
C MET A 181 -5.26 -22.73 -2.87
N PRO A 182 -5.78 -22.51 -4.09
CA PRO A 182 -5.60 -23.43 -5.20
C PRO A 182 -4.11 -23.68 -5.47
N GLY A 183 -3.67 -24.93 -5.36
CA GLY A 183 -2.27 -25.31 -5.61
C GLY A 183 -1.29 -25.04 -4.46
N GLY A 184 -1.80 -24.73 -3.26
CA GLY A 184 -1.02 -24.62 -2.00
C GLY A 184 -0.67 -23.18 -1.61
N LEU A 185 -0.16 -23.01 -0.38
CA LEU A 185 0.20 -21.68 0.17
C LEU A 185 1.38 -21.00 -0.54
N THR A 186 2.13 -21.75 -1.36
CA THR A 186 3.29 -21.25 -2.10
C THR A 186 2.90 -20.44 -3.34
N ARG A 187 1.65 -20.50 -3.79
CA ARG A 187 1.17 -19.84 -5.00
C ARG A 187 -0.07 -19.01 -4.71
N VAL A 188 0.15 -17.70 -4.50
CA VAL A 188 -0.94 -16.73 -4.25
C VAL A 188 -1.65 -16.32 -5.54
N ALA A 189 -0.95 -16.32 -6.67
CA ALA A 189 -1.49 -15.87 -7.96
C ALA A 189 -2.75 -16.63 -8.42
N PRO A 190 -2.85 -17.97 -8.29
CA PRO A 190 -4.08 -18.70 -8.59
C PRO A 190 -5.27 -18.26 -7.75
N MET A 191 -5.05 -17.96 -6.46
CA MET A 191 -6.11 -17.47 -5.58
C MET A 191 -6.53 -16.05 -6.00
N ALA A 192 -5.58 -15.16 -6.30
CA ALA A 192 -5.91 -13.81 -6.76
C ALA A 192 -6.72 -13.82 -8.07
N LYS A 193 -6.36 -14.70 -9.01
CA LYS A 193 -7.11 -14.89 -10.27
C LYS A 193 -8.53 -15.40 -9.98
N LEU A 194 -8.67 -16.43 -9.15
CA LEU A 194 -9.97 -16.98 -8.77
C LEU A 194 -10.83 -15.94 -8.05
N SER A 195 -10.26 -15.18 -7.10
CA SER A 195 -10.96 -14.09 -6.40
C SER A 195 -11.46 -13.03 -7.39
N ALA A 196 -10.63 -12.64 -8.37
CA ALA A 196 -11.05 -11.69 -9.40
C ALA A 196 -12.20 -12.24 -10.25
N GLU A 197 -12.12 -13.50 -10.68
CA GLU A 197 -13.18 -14.15 -11.46
C GLU A 197 -14.49 -14.29 -10.67
N ILE A 198 -14.45 -14.47 -9.35
CA ILE A 198 -15.63 -14.56 -8.50
C ILE A 198 -16.24 -13.17 -8.26
N LEU A 199 -15.41 -12.19 -7.92
CA LEU A 199 -15.87 -10.89 -7.42
C LEU A 199 -16.20 -9.88 -8.52
N ARG A 200 -15.74 -10.04 -9.77
CA ARG A 200 -16.13 -9.13 -10.85
C ARG A 200 -17.64 -9.13 -11.08
N HIS A 201 -18.23 -7.95 -11.26
CA HIS A 201 -19.63 -7.85 -11.69
C HIS A 201 -19.82 -8.49 -13.08
N ASP A 202 -19.03 -8.05 -14.06
CA ASP A 202 -19.04 -8.55 -15.44
C ASP A 202 -17.93 -9.60 -15.64
N PRO A 203 -18.27 -10.85 -16.04
CA PRO A 203 -17.26 -11.88 -16.31
C PRO A 203 -16.36 -11.58 -17.53
N GLY A 204 -16.80 -10.73 -18.46
CA GLY A 204 -16.02 -10.35 -19.65
C GLY A 204 -15.04 -9.19 -19.40
N CYS A 205 -15.14 -8.51 -18.25
CA CYS A 205 -14.24 -7.42 -17.91
C CYS A 205 -12.89 -7.98 -17.41
N GLU A 206 -11.80 -7.57 -18.03
CA GLU A 206 -10.44 -7.88 -17.60
C GLU A 206 -9.64 -6.61 -17.28
N GLY A 207 -8.85 -6.65 -16.21
CA GLY A 207 -7.97 -5.57 -15.79
C GLY A 207 -8.37 -4.91 -14.46
N PRO A 208 -7.58 -3.91 -14.01
CA PRO A 208 -7.76 -3.27 -12.69
C PRO A 208 -8.93 -2.29 -12.64
N ALA A 209 -9.50 -1.88 -13.78
CA ALA A 209 -10.62 -0.94 -13.85
C ALA A 209 -12.00 -1.61 -13.71
N CYS A 210 -12.05 -2.94 -13.59
CA CYS A 210 -13.31 -3.66 -13.51
C CYS A 210 -14.01 -3.43 -12.17
N ALA A 211 -15.33 -3.20 -12.24
CA ALA A 211 -16.15 -3.10 -11.06
C ALA A 211 -16.18 -4.44 -10.31
N MET A 212 -15.85 -4.39 -9.02
CA MET A 212 -15.79 -5.53 -8.11
C MET A 212 -16.97 -5.48 -7.14
N ARG A 213 -17.51 -6.65 -6.83
CA ARG A 213 -18.54 -6.84 -5.80
C ARG A 213 -17.98 -6.56 -4.42
N ASP A 214 -18.82 -6.00 -3.57
CA ASP A 214 -18.51 -5.77 -2.17
C ASP A 214 -18.73 -7.05 -1.34
N VAL A 215 -17.86 -8.05 -1.57
CA VAL A 215 -17.85 -9.32 -0.84
C VAL A 215 -16.43 -9.64 -0.45
N GLN A 216 -16.21 -9.85 0.84
CA GLN A 216 -14.91 -10.26 1.33
C GLN A 216 -14.69 -11.76 1.09
N LEU A 217 -13.49 -12.08 0.64
CA LEU A 217 -13.02 -13.45 0.45
C LEU A 217 -11.82 -13.66 1.37
N ILE A 218 -11.95 -14.62 2.29
CA ILE A 218 -10.89 -14.98 3.23
C ILE A 218 -10.38 -16.39 2.94
N VAL A 219 -9.08 -16.60 3.17
CA VAL A 219 -8.46 -17.93 3.18
C VAL A 219 -8.04 -18.22 4.61
N ASP A 220 -8.90 -18.92 5.35
CA ASP A 220 -8.69 -19.20 6.76
C ASP A 220 -9.01 -20.68 7.05
N PRO A 221 -8.02 -21.55 7.29
CA PRO A 221 -8.30 -22.93 7.70
C PRO A 221 -8.78 -23.06 9.15
N LEU A 222 -8.56 -22.03 10.00
CA LEU A 222 -8.93 -22.05 11.41
C LEU A 222 -10.44 -21.90 11.59
N ILE A 223 -11.09 -21.02 10.81
CA ILE A 223 -12.56 -20.85 10.87
C ILE A 223 -13.28 -22.16 10.48
N PHE A 224 -12.75 -22.93 9.52
CA PHE A 224 -13.26 -24.28 9.21
C PHE A 224 -13.15 -25.23 10.40
N ARG A 225 -12.02 -25.18 11.13
CA ARG A 225 -11.79 -26.03 12.30
C ARG A 225 -12.66 -25.62 13.49
N GLN A 226 -12.82 -24.32 13.73
CA GLN A 226 -13.63 -23.78 14.83
C GLN A 226 -15.10 -24.17 14.68
N HIS A 227 -15.64 -24.14 13.46
CA HIS A 227 -17.03 -24.50 13.17
C HIS A 227 -17.23 -25.97 12.76
N GLY A 228 -16.17 -26.80 12.78
CA GLY A 228 -16.26 -28.23 12.47
C GLY A 228 -16.68 -28.53 11.03
N VAL A 229 -16.37 -27.64 10.07
CA VAL A 229 -16.78 -27.77 8.67
C VAL A 229 -15.85 -28.75 7.95
N ALA A 230 -16.35 -29.96 7.70
CA ALA A 230 -15.62 -31.01 6.97
C ALA A 230 -16.01 -31.12 5.48
N ARG A 231 -17.15 -30.53 5.09
CA ARG A 231 -17.70 -30.59 3.73
C ARG A 231 -18.22 -29.22 3.33
N VAL A 232 -18.16 -28.92 2.04
CA VAL A 232 -18.62 -27.65 1.45
C VAL A 232 -19.53 -27.94 0.25
N PRO A 233 -20.44 -27.02 -0.14
CA PRO A 233 -20.74 -25.76 0.54
C PRO A 233 -21.42 -25.95 1.91
N ALA A 234 -21.11 -25.03 2.83
CA ALA A 234 -21.73 -24.96 4.14
C ALA A 234 -21.95 -23.51 4.56
N LEU A 235 -23.04 -23.22 5.25
CA LEU A 235 -23.37 -21.90 5.79
C LEU A 235 -23.33 -21.94 7.31
N ALA A 236 -22.70 -20.95 7.91
CA ALA A 236 -22.81 -20.68 9.34
C ALA A 236 -22.98 -19.18 9.60
N MET A 237 -23.69 -18.83 10.66
CA MET A 237 -23.76 -17.45 11.15
C MET A 237 -22.68 -17.27 12.20
N VAL A 238 -21.73 -16.36 11.95
CA VAL A 238 -20.62 -16.08 12.86
C VAL A 238 -20.86 -14.72 13.53
N PRO A 239 -20.78 -14.63 14.87
CA PRO A 239 -20.97 -13.38 15.56
C PRO A 239 -19.69 -12.52 15.47
N GLY A 240 -19.86 -11.22 15.22
CA GLY A 240 -18.74 -10.30 15.06
C GLY A 240 -18.16 -10.30 13.64
N ASP A 241 -16.95 -9.79 13.48
CA ASP A 241 -16.29 -9.72 12.19
C ASP A 241 -15.37 -10.95 11.96
N PRO A 242 -15.76 -11.90 11.10
CA PRO A 242 -14.96 -13.09 10.80
C PRO A 242 -13.69 -12.77 9.99
N ALA A 243 -13.57 -11.57 9.41
CA ALA A 243 -12.39 -11.15 8.64
C ALA A 243 -11.24 -10.64 9.52
N LEU A 244 -11.48 -10.40 10.82
CA LEU A 244 -10.43 -9.97 11.74
C LEU A 244 -9.30 -11.01 11.87
N PRO A 245 -8.02 -10.57 11.90
CA PRO A 245 -6.90 -11.46 12.13
C PRO A 245 -7.04 -12.23 13.44
N TYR A 246 -6.54 -13.47 13.47
CA TYR A 246 -6.60 -14.32 14.68
C TYR A 246 -6.02 -13.64 15.93
N CYS A 247 -4.96 -12.85 15.79
CA CYS A 247 -4.32 -12.15 16.91
C CYS A 247 -5.20 -11.11 17.59
N GLU A 248 -6.23 -10.62 16.90
CA GLU A 248 -7.18 -9.61 17.38
C GLU A 248 -8.54 -10.22 17.74
N ARG A 249 -8.71 -11.53 17.48
CA ARG A 249 -9.89 -12.29 17.89
C ARG A 249 -9.64 -12.86 19.29
N GLU A 250 -10.58 -12.65 20.21
CA GLU A 250 -10.53 -13.30 21.52
C GLU A 250 -10.55 -14.83 21.34
N ASP A 251 -9.73 -15.57 22.10
CA ASP A 251 -9.57 -17.03 21.99
C ASP A 251 -10.90 -17.81 22.19
N GLU A 252 -11.91 -17.17 22.78
CA GLU A 252 -13.29 -17.65 22.94
C GLU A 252 -14.29 -17.01 21.96
N SER A 253 -13.86 -16.70 20.74
CA SER A 253 -14.76 -16.22 19.69
C SER A 253 -15.96 -17.16 19.55
N PRO A 254 -17.21 -16.67 19.71
CA PRO A 254 -18.36 -17.55 19.83
C PRO A 254 -18.56 -18.34 18.55
N ARG A 255 -18.73 -19.66 18.70
CA ARG A 255 -18.98 -20.55 17.56
C ARG A 255 -20.39 -20.34 17.04
N ALA A 256 -20.54 -20.47 15.73
CA ALA A 256 -21.85 -20.61 15.11
C ALA A 256 -22.58 -21.79 15.77
N VAL A 257 -23.82 -21.54 16.20
CA VAL A 257 -24.65 -22.53 16.90
C VAL A 257 -25.07 -23.66 15.95
N HIS A 258 -25.32 -23.30 14.70
CA HIS A 258 -25.72 -24.24 13.65
C HIS A 258 -24.80 -24.12 12.43
N VAL A 259 -24.71 -25.20 11.66
CA VAL A 259 -24.06 -25.24 10.36
C VAL A 259 -24.99 -25.99 9.41
N VAL A 260 -25.36 -25.35 8.30
CA VAL A 260 -26.20 -25.93 7.26
C VAL A 260 -25.31 -26.37 6.11
N TYR A 261 -25.46 -27.61 5.67
CA TYR A 261 -24.69 -28.19 4.56
C TYR A 261 -25.58 -28.36 3.33
N GLY A 262 -25.00 -28.17 2.14
CA GLY A 262 -25.67 -28.45 0.87
C GLY A 262 -25.54 -27.35 -0.15
N ASP A 263 -25.63 -27.71 -1.43
CA ASP A 263 -25.64 -26.76 -2.54
C ASP A 263 -27.08 -26.29 -2.78
N ALA A 264 -27.39 -25.09 -2.29
CA ALA A 264 -28.70 -24.46 -2.40
C ALA A 264 -28.53 -22.94 -2.45
N ALA A 265 -29.54 -22.22 -2.95
CA ALA A 265 -29.52 -20.76 -2.90
C ALA A 265 -29.35 -20.26 -1.46
N LEU A 266 -28.64 -19.14 -1.27
CA LEU A 266 -28.37 -18.57 0.06
C LEU A 266 -29.65 -18.36 0.87
N SER A 267 -30.75 -17.98 0.22
CA SER A 267 -32.07 -17.85 0.86
C SER A 267 -32.55 -19.17 1.48
N GLY A 268 -32.38 -20.30 0.79
CA GLY A 268 -32.75 -21.61 1.30
C GLY A 268 -31.83 -22.09 2.42
N LEU A 269 -30.54 -21.76 2.35
CA LEU A 269 -29.60 -22.07 3.43
C LEU A 269 -29.91 -21.29 4.71
N LEU A 270 -30.30 -20.02 4.60
CA LEU A 270 -30.72 -19.18 5.73
C LEU A 270 -32.06 -19.64 6.32
N GLU A 271 -33.01 -20.02 5.47
CA GLU A 271 -34.30 -20.55 5.92
C GLU A 271 -34.11 -21.86 6.72
N GLU A 272 -33.27 -22.77 6.22
CA GLU A 272 -32.92 -24.01 6.93
C GLU A 272 -32.20 -23.72 8.26
N TYR A 273 -31.29 -22.75 8.28
CA TYR A 273 -30.64 -22.31 9.51
C TYR A 273 -31.66 -21.79 10.53
N GLY A 274 -32.63 -20.98 10.08
CA GLY A 274 -33.74 -20.51 10.90
C GLY A 274 -34.62 -21.66 11.40
N ARG A 275 -34.83 -22.71 10.61
CA ARG A 275 -35.56 -23.92 11.00
C ARG A 275 -34.88 -24.69 12.13
N LEU A 276 -33.54 -24.67 12.18
CA LEU A 276 -32.75 -25.31 13.24
C LEU A 276 -32.76 -24.56 14.58
N GLY A 277 -33.40 -23.38 14.65
CA GLY A 277 -33.53 -22.56 15.86
C GLY A 277 -32.89 -21.17 15.72
N GLY A 278 -32.14 -20.93 14.65
CA GLY A 278 -31.35 -19.71 14.45
C GLY A 278 -32.09 -18.52 13.83
N LYS A 279 -33.39 -18.33 14.14
CA LYS A 279 -34.23 -17.31 13.48
C LYS A 279 -33.81 -15.87 13.77
N GLN A 280 -33.20 -15.62 14.93
CA GLN A 280 -32.78 -14.26 15.29
C GLN A 280 -31.49 -13.88 14.57
N GLU A 281 -30.60 -14.85 14.41
CA GLU A 281 -29.30 -14.74 13.78
C GLU A 281 -29.43 -14.46 12.29
N VAL A 282 -30.35 -15.14 11.60
CA VAL A 282 -30.55 -14.97 10.15
C VAL A 282 -31.45 -13.79 9.78
N ARG A 283 -32.19 -13.22 10.74
CA ARG A 283 -33.24 -12.21 10.47
C ARG A 283 -32.74 -11.06 9.61
N ASP A 284 -31.60 -10.50 9.96
CA ASP A 284 -31.04 -9.34 9.28
C ASP A 284 -30.50 -9.70 7.89
N ALA A 285 -29.89 -10.88 7.75
CA ALA A 285 -29.41 -11.39 6.47
C ALA A 285 -30.56 -11.70 5.50
N GLU A 286 -31.63 -12.35 5.98
CA GLU A 286 -32.83 -12.62 5.21
C GLU A 286 -33.56 -11.35 4.78
N ALA A 287 -33.68 -10.37 5.68
CA ALA A 287 -34.30 -9.09 5.37
C ALA A 287 -33.58 -8.38 4.21
N ARG A 288 -32.25 -8.35 4.24
CA ARG A 288 -31.44 -7.73 3.17
C ARG A 288 -31.54 -8.48 1.84
N LEU A 289 -31.69 -9.80 1.88
CA LEU A 289 -31.89 -10.59 0.67
C LEU A 289 -33.27 -10.38 0.03
N ARG A 290 -34.31 -10.13 0.84
CA ARG A 290 -35.69 -9.92 0.38
C ARG A 290 -36.00 -8.48 -0.03
N CYS A 291 -35.30 -7.49 0.53
CA CYS A 291 -35.48 -6.08 0.17
C CYS A 291 -34.79 -5.75 -1.17
N CYS A 292 -35.40 -6.19 -2.28
CA CYS A 292 -35.17 -5.72 -3.65
C CYS A 292 -36.42 -6.01 -4.48
#